data_AF-A0A2E4YCH1-F1
#
_entry.id   AF-A0A2E4YCH1-F1
#
_cell.length_a   1.000
_cell.length_b   1.000
_cell.length_c   1.000
_cell.angle_alpha   90.00
_cell.angle_beta   90.00
_cell.angle_gamma   90.00
#
_symmetry.space_group_name_H-M   'P 1'
#
loop_
_entity.id
_entity.type
_entity.pdbx_description
1 polymer ?
#
loop_
_entity_poly.entity_id
_entity_poly.type
_entity_poly.pdbx_seq_one_letter_code
_entity_poly.pdbx_strand_id
1 'polypeptide(L)'
;MDGQDLILATGAPGSRWSGTLRAISTNPNINISDERSELEYARDYVTPDGKTKQYGWHRGAYWGPYHNQGQRFDNLQDMTKDEIIKEFKKPYKDFNYGVKIIKSHWFAYHLPLLQDLFPKSKIMAVYMPSDFCFDWWRNKVGGWDISYPHYDWYENDARMIKQINIENTNIENFFDLQQLSIYEVFEKLGLPSEFRSEEELISQDSKLKDLTKNKDYKKVLDNTVHRSFTGIK
;
A
#
# COMPACT_ATOMS: atom_id res chain seq x y z
N MET A 1 -15.12 -4.48 17.16
CA MET A 1 -14.09 -3.50 16.78
C MET A 1 -14.61 -2.71 15.59
N ASP A 2 -14.69 -1.39 15.67
CA ASP A 2 -15.28 -0.54 14.61
C ASP A 2 -14.24 0.05 13.64
N GLY A 3 -12.98 -0.31 13.84
CA GLY A 3 -11.88 0.05 12.95
C GLY A 3 -11.16 1.36 13.27
N GLN A 4 -11.35 1.95 14.45
CA GLN A 4 -10.70 3.23 14.85
C GLN A 4 -9.17 3.25 14.67
N ASP A 5 -8.56 2.08 14.75
CA ASP A 5 -7.13 1.80 14.65
C ASP A 5 -6.75 1.11 13.34
N LEU A 6 -7.61 1.19 12.31
CA LEU A 6 -7.40 0.60 10.99
C LEU A 6 -7.32 1.67 9.92
N ILE A 7 -6.33 1.51 9.04
CA ILE A 7 -6.25 2.16 7.73
C ILE A 7 -6.46 1.05 6.69
N LEU A 8 -7.58 1.08 5.99
CA LEU A 8 -7.90 0.17 4.89
C LEU A 8 -7.39 0.80 3.60
N ALA A 9 -6.28 0.28 3.09
CA ALA A 9 -5.54 0.88 2.00
C ALA A 9 -5.66 0.07 0.70
N THR A 10 -5.92 0.78 -0.40
CA THR A 10 -5.99 0.20 -1.74
C THR A 10 -5.30 1.07 -2.79
N GLY A 11 -5.18 0.54 -3.98
CA GLY A 11 -4.59 1.20 -5.15
C GLY A 11 -4.38 0.16 -6.23
N ALA A 12 -4.55 0.53 -7.50
CA ALA A 12 -4.35 -0.43 -8.59
C ALA A 12 -2.88 -0.91 -8.67
N PRO A 13 -2.58 -2.13 -9.17
CA PRO A 13 -1.22 -2.55 -9.47
C PRO A 13 -0.45 -1.47 -10.24
N GLY A 14 0.71 -1.05 -9.72
CA GLY A 14 1.55 -0.03 -10.33
C GLY A 14 1.18 1.43 -10.03
N SER A 15 0.14 1.70 -9.23
CA SER A 15 -0.25 3.04 -8.76
C SER A 15 0.77 3.75 -7.85
N ARG A 16 1.91 3.12 -7.56
CA ARG A 16 2.92 3.53 -6.55
C ARG A 16 2.47 3.41 -5.10
N TRP A 17 1.30 2.83 -4.84
CA TRP A 17 0.73 2.69 -3.50
C TRP A 17 1.67 2.06 -2.47
N SER A 18 2.48 1.06 -2.84
CA SER A 18 3.43 0.44 -1.91
C SER A 18 4.48 1.42 -1.38
N GLY A 19 4.99 2.32 -2.24
CA GLY A 19 5.91 3.38 -1.80
C GLY A 19 5.24 4.42 -0.91
N THR A 20 4.02 4.84 -1.25
CA THR A 20 3.23 5.78 -0.45
C THR A 20 2.92 5.20 0.94
N LEU A 21 2.45 3.96 1.01
CA LEU A 21 2.15 3.29 2.28
C LEU A 21 3.41 3.04 3.10
N ARG A 22 4.53 2.72 2.47
CA ARG A 22 5.80 2.59 3.19
C ARG A 22 6.26 3.92 3.78
N ALA A 23 6.08 5.02 3.06
CA ALA A 23 6.37 6.34 3.59
C ALA A 23 5.47 6.67 4.81
N ILE A 24 4.18 6.32 4.75
CA ILE A 24 3.24 6.49 5.87
C ILE A 24 3.64 5.61 7.08
N SER A 25 4.08 4.37 6.83
CA SER A 25 4.58 3.46 7.87
C SER A 25 5.82 3.96 8.60
N THR A 26 6.43 5.09 8.21
CA THR A 26 7.49 5.71 8.99
C THR A 26 6.98 6.42 10.24
N ASN A 27 5.66 6.64 10.38
CA ASN A 27 5.07 7.21 11.59
C ASN A 27 5.12 6.22 12.77
N PRO A 28 5.63 6.61 13.95
CA PRO A 28 5.82 5.70 15.08
C PRO A 28 4.54 5.05 15.61
N ASN A 29 3.36 5.64 15.33
CA ASN A 29 2.06 5.10 15.73
C ASN A 29 1.54 3.98 14.82
N ILE A 30 2.16 3.78 13.65
CA ILE A 30 1.85 2.64 12.78
C ILE A 30 2.50 1.38 13.34
N ASN A 31 1.71 0.32 13.48
CA ASN A 31 2.17 -1.02 13.80
C ASN A 31 2.75 -1.67 12.54
N ILE A 32 4.06 -1.96 12.58
CA ILE A 32 4.81 -2.58 11.50
C ILE A 32 5.19 -4.04 11.80
N SER A 33 4.54 -4.68 12.79
CA SER A 33 4.88 -6.06 13.19
C SER A 33 4.46 -7.14 12.19
N ASP A 34 3.75 -6.74 11.13
CA ASP A 34 3.49 -7.55 9.94
C ASP A 34 4.69 -7.62 8.98
N GLU A 35 5.70 -6.74 9.12
CA GLU A 35 6.92 -6.79 8.31
C GLU A 35 7.78 -7.99 8.69
N ARG A 36 8.13 -8.80 7.68
CA ARG A 36 9.04 -9.95 7.77
C ARG A 36 9.84 -10.05 6.48
N SER A 37 11.02 -10.65 6.53
CA SER A 37 11.93 -10.78 5.38
C SER A 37 11.30 -11.42 4.13
N GLU A 38 10.36 -12.35 4.32
CA GLU A 38 9.64 -13.05 3.25
C GLU A 38 8.47 -12.24 2.67
N LEU A 39 8.12 -11.10 3.29
CA LEU A 39 7.07 -10.18 2.85
C LEU A 39 7.68 -8.87 2.36
N GLU A 40 8.84 -8.95 1.70
CA GLU A 40 9.55 -7.80 1.12
C GLU A 40 9.79 -8.02 -0.37
N TYR A 41 9.68 -6.95 -1.15
CA TYR A 41 10.11 -6.95 -2.55
C TYR A 41 10.61 -5.59 -2.99
N ALA A 42 11.79 -5.62 -3.59
CA ALA A 42 12.35 -4.55 -4.38
C ALA A 42 13.17 -5.16 -5.52
N ARG A 43 13.25 -4.45 -6.65
CA ARG A 43 13.97 -4.87 -7.85
C ARG A 43 15.01 -3.83 -8.23
N ASP A 44 16.23 -4.28 -8.49
CA ASP A 44 17.24 -3.47 -9.15
C ASP A 44 16.98 -3.40 -10.65
N TYR A 45 17.08 -2.19 -11.19
CA TYR A 45 16.92 -1.88 -12.60
C TYR A 45 18.08 -1.03 -13.07
N VAL A 46 18.80 -1.51 -14.06
CA VAL A 46 19.89 -0.78 -14.70
C VAL A 46 19.28 0.19 -15.72
N THR A 47 19.45 1.48 -15.50
CA THR A 47 18.99 2.51 -16.43
C THR A 47 19.88 2.57 -17.67
N PRO A 48 19.41 3.17 -18.79
CA PRO A 48 20.21 3.25 -20.02
C PRO A 48 21.58 3.93 -19.87
N ASP A 49 21.76 4.80 -18.87
CA ASP A 49 23.03 5.44 -18.52
C ASP A 49 23.92 4.58 -17.59
N GLY A 50 23.61 3.29 -17.41
CA GLY A 50 24.40 2.32 -16.66
C GLY A 50 24.26 2.40 -15.14
N LYS A 51 23.34 3.22 -14.62
CA LYS A 51 23.12 3.34 -13.16
C LYS A 51 22.10 2.33 -12.67
N THR A 52 22.34 1.72 -11.53
CA THR A 52 21.33 0.89 -10.86
C THR A 52 20.37 1.78 -10.06
N LYS A 53 19.07 1.60 -10.30
CA LYS A 53 17.97 2.17 -9.51
C LYS A 53 17.10 1.05 -8.98
N GLN A 54 16.60 1.21 -7.76
CA GLN A 54 15.73 0.20 -7.16
C GLN A 54 14.26 0.61 -7.23
N TYR A 55 13.44 -0.20 -7.89
CA TYR A 55 11.98 -0.06 -7.96
C TYR A 55 11.28 -1.08 -7.06
N GLY A 56 9.99 -0.89 -6.78
CA GLY A 56 9.24 -1.70 -5.81
C GLY A 56 9.65 -1.38 -4.37
N TRP A 57 8.69 -1.02 -3.52
CA TRP A 57 8.95 -0.77 -2.09
C TRP A 57 7.89 -1.50 -1.27
N HIS A 58 7.75 -2.81 -1.54
CA HIS A 58 6.76 -3.63 -0.86
C HIS A 58 7.36 -4.16 0.43
N ARG A 59 6.62 -3.96 1.53
CA ARG A 59 6.91 -4.52 2.84
C ARG A 59 5.62 -4.87 3.57
N GLY A 60 5.70 -5.88 4.44
CA GLY A 60 4.59 -6.33 5.27
C GLY A 60 3.49 -7.02 4.47
N ALA A 61 2.42 -7.41 5.16
CA ALA A 61 1.42 -8.31 4.60
C ALA A 61 0.49 -7.63 3.57
N TYR A 62 0.19 -8.34 2.49
CA TYR A 62 -0.84 -7.98 1.50
C TYR A 62 -1.93 -9.05 1.56
N TRP A 63 -3.19 -8.62 1.50
CA TRP A 63 -4.36 -9.49 1.60
C TRP A 63 -5.03 -9.66 0.25
N GLY A 64 -5.33 -10.92 -0.09
CA GLY A 64 -6.13 -11.27 -1.25
C GLY A 64 -5.99 -12.73 -1.67
N PRO A 65 -6.73 -13.14 -2.72
CA PRO A 65 -6.46 -14.36 -3.45
C PRO A 65 -4.96 -14.57 -3.68
N TYR A 66 -4.52 -15.83 -3.55
CA TYR A 66 -3.13 -16.27 -3.70
C TYR A 66 -2.12 -15.73 -2.68
N HIS A 67 -2.55 -14.93 -1.69
CA HIS A 67 -1.72 -14.54 -0.55
C HIS A 67 -1.93 -15.48 0.66
N ASN A 68 -1.02 -15.37 1.62
CA ASN A 68 -1.12 -16.07 2.91
C ASN A 68 -2.34 -15.63 3.74
N GLN A 69 -2.91 -14.45 3.45
CA GLN A 69 -4.09 -13.91 4.10
C GLN A 69 -5.07 -13.36 3.06
N GLY A 70 -6.36 -13.34 3.39
CA GLY A 70 -7.39 -12.73 2.54
C GLY A 70 -7.79 -13.57 1.32
N GLN A 71 -7.68 -14.90 1.39
CA GLN A 71 -8.03 -15.81 0.28
C GLN A 71 -9.43 -15.61 -0.31
N ARG A 72 -10.39 -15.11 0.49
CA ARG A 72 -11.78 -14.84 0.08
C ARG A 72 -12.07 -13.35 -0.20
N PHE A 73 -11.06 -12.47 -0.25
CA PHE A 73 -11.29 -11.03 -0.39
C PHE A 73 -11.79 -10.63 -1.78
N ASP A 74 -11.71 -11.50 -2.77
CA ASP A 74 -12.41 -11.37 -4.06
C ASP A 74 -13.93 -11.56 -3.95
N ASN A 75 -14.41 -12.05 -2.81
CA ASN A 75 -15.82 -12.23 -2.47
C ASN A 75 -16.11 -11.63 -1.08
N LEU A 76 -15.59 -10.42 -0.82
CA LEU A 76 -15.65 -9.77 0.49
C LEU A 76 -17.09 -9.59 1.00
N GLN A 77 -18.06 -9.41 0.10
CA GLN A 77 -19.48 -9.30 0.41
C GLN A 77 -20.08 -10.54 1.08
N ASP A 78 -19.45 -11.71 0.90
CA ASP A 78 -19.90 -12.97 1.46
C ASP A 78 -19.19 -13.31 2.78
N MET A 79 -18.37 -12.39 3.29
CA MET A 79 -17.66 -12.52 4.55
C MET A 79 -18.32 -11.68 5.64
N THR A 80 -18.40 -12.25 6.84
CA THR A 80 -18.78 -11.50 8.04
C THR A 80 -17.64 -10.58 8.48
N LYS A 81 -18.00 -9.51 9.19
CA LYS A 81 -17.01 -8.59 9.80
C LYS A 81 -15.98 -9.32 10.66
N ASP A 82 -16.39 -10.33 11.42
CA ASP A 82 -15.50 -11.09 12.30
C ASP A 82 -14.53 -11.98 11.52
N GLU A 83 -14.95 -12.58 10.40
CA GLU A 83 -14.05 -13.31 9.50
C GLU A 83 -13.00 -12.37 8.89
N ILE A 84 -13.40 -11.17 8.47
CA ILE A 84 -12.49 -10.16 7.91
C ILE A 84 -11.48 -9.72 8.98
N ILE A 85 -11.93 -9.41 10.21
CA ILE A 85 -11.04 -9.04 11.33
C ILE A 85 -10.07 -10.20 11.66
N LYS A 86 -10.53 -11.45 11.58
CA LYS A 86 -9.68 -12.62 11.81
C LYS A 86 -8.56 -12.69 10.76
N GLU A 87 -8.84 -12.38 9.50
CA GLU A 87 -7.80 -12.26 8.45
C GLU A 87 -6.83 -11.10 8.74
N PHE A 88 -7.33 -9.94 9.16
CA PHE A 88 -6.49 -8.76 9.45
C PHE A 88 -5.50 -9.02 10.59
N LYS A 89 -5.88 -9.83 11.58
CA LYS A 89 -5.04 -10.13 12.75
C LYS A 89 -3.85 -11.03 12.45
N LYS A 90 -3.95 -11.92 11.46
CA LYS A 90 -2.98 -13.02 11.22
C LYS A 90 -1.50 -12.58 11.15
N PRO A 91 -1.12 -11.51 10.44
CA PRO A 91 0.29 -11.18 10.27
C PRO A 91 0.86 -10.32 11.42
N TYR A 92 0.02 -9.63 12.20
CA TYR A 92 0.51 -8.78 13.29
C TYR A 92 0.84 -9.59 14.54
N LYS A 93 1.94 -9.25 15.21
CA LYS A 93 2.35 -9.90 16.47
C LYS A 93 1.44 -9.51 17.63
N ASP A 94 1.10 -8.23 17.71
CA ASP A 94 0.11 -7.68 18.63
C ASP A 94 -0.81 -6.75 17.85
N PHE A 95 -2.06 -7.17 17.66
CA PHE A 95 -3.04 -6.39 16.91
C PHE A 95 -3.65 -5.23 17.74
N ASN A 96 -3.47 -5.22 19.06
CA ASN A 96 -3.99 -4.18 19.94
C ASN A 96 -3.06 -2.97 20.06
N TYR A 97 -1.83 -3.07 19.52
CA TYR A 97 -0.87 -1.98 19.48
C TYR A 97 -0.97 -1.19 18.16
N GLY A 98 -0.95 0.14 18.27
CA GLY A 98 -0.84 1.07 17.15
C GLY A 98 -1.95 0.98 16.09
N VAL A 99 -1.80 1.77 15.04
CA VAL A 99 -2.66 1.76 13.86
C VAL A 99 -2.16 0.72 12.87
N LYS A 100 -3.06 -0.10 12.31
CA LYS A 100 -2.73 -1.15 11.33
C LYS A 100 -3.10 -0.68 9.93
N ILE A 101 -2.17 -0.81 8.99
CA ILE A 101 -2.44 -0.59 7.56
C ILE A 101 -2.75 -1.93 6.92
N ILE A 102 -4.00 -2.15 6.54
CA ILE A 102 -4.44 -3.34 5.83
C ILE A 102 -4.40 -3.08 4.33
N LYS A 103 -3.59 -3.84 3.60
CA LYS A 103 -3.26 -3.60 2.18
C LYS A 103 -3.95 -4.61 1.29
N SER A 104 -4.89 -4.17 0.44
CA SER A 104 -5.53 -5.06 -0.53
C SER A 104 -5.96 -4.34 -1.81
N HIS A 105 -5.62 -4.92 -2.96
CA HIS A 105 -6.16 -4.49 -4.25
C HIS A 105 -7.68 -4.68 -4.30
N TRP A 106 -8.20 -5.75 -3.70
CA TRP A 106 -9.61 -6.10 -3.74
C TRP A 106 -10.51 -5.13 -2.97
N PHE A 107 -9.94 -4.33 -2.06
CA PHE A 107 -10.70 -3.27 -1.40
C PHE A 107 -11.28 -2.25 -2.37
N ALA A 108 -10.62 -1.99 -3.52
CA ALA A 108 -11.15 -1.08 -4.54
C ALA A 108 -12.52 -1.52 -5.08
N TYR A 109 -12.83 -2.82 -5.10
CA TYR A 109 -14.13 -3.33 -5.55
C TYR A 109 -15.24 -3.22 -4.49
N HIS A 110 -14.88 -2.92 -3.24
CA HIS A 110 -15.76 -3.02 -2.08
C HIS A 110 -15.72 -1.79 -1.17
N LEU A 111 -15.29 -0.62 -1.68
CA LEU A 111 -15.10 0.59 -0.87
C LEU A 111 -16.35 0.99 -0.03
N PRO A 112 -17.58 1.03 -0.59
CA PRO A 112 -18.77 1.32 0.21
C PRO A 112 -19.03 0.28 1.31
N LEU A 113 -18.90 -1.01 0.97
CA LEU A 113 -19.08 -2.11 1.93
C LEU A 113 -18.07 -2.00 3.10
N LEU A 114 -16.81 -1.68 2.80
CA LEU A 114 -15.79 -1.49 3.83
C LEU A 114 -16.12 -0.32 4.76
N GLN A 115 -16.66 0.77 4.21
CA GLN A 115 -17.12 1.92 4.99
C GLN A 115 -18.27 1.55 5.93
N ASP A 116 -19.23 0.75 5.46
CA ASP A 116 -20.35 0.28 6.28
C ASP A 116 -19.90 -0.70 7.37
N LEU A 117 -18.97 -1.62 7.04
CA LEU A 117 -18.45 -2.60 7.99
C LEU A 117 -17.53 -1.97 9.05
N PHE A 118 -16.73 -0.97 8.66
CA PHE A 118 -15.73 -0.32 9.51
C PHE A 118 -15.90 1.21 9.51
N PRO A 119 -17.03 1.73 10.04
CA PRO A 119 -17.40 3.13 9.91
C PRO A 119 -16.48 4.11 10.66
N LYS A 120 -15.61 3.60 11.54
CA LYS A 120 -14.60 4.41 12.24
C LYS A 120 -13.18 4.18 11.70
N SER A 121 -13.00 3.34 10.70
CA SER A 121 -11.72 3.18 10.02
C SER A 121 -11.45 4.31 9.07
N LYS A 122 -10.16 4.54 8.81
CA LYS A 122 -9.74 5.35 7.68
C LYS A 122 -9.65 4.47 6.45
N ILE A 123 -10.25 4.90 5.35
CA ILE A 123 -10.11 4.22 4.06
C ILE A 123 -9.30 5.14 3.17
N MET A 124 -8.24 4.60 2.58
CA MET A 124 -7.39 5.36 1.68
C MET A 124 -7.13 4.63 0.37
N ALA A 125 -7.02 5.41 -0.70
CA ALA A 125 -6.58 4.93 -1.99
C ALA A 125 -5.41 5.77 -2.51
N VAL A 126 -4.49 5.10 -3.19
CA VAL A 126 -3.44 5.75 -3.99
C VAL A 126 -3.76 5.52 -5.46
N TYR A 127 -3.80 6.61 -6.22
CA TYR A 127 -4.25 6.64 -7.59
C TYR A 127 -3.17 7.17 -8.54
N MET A 128 -3.10 6.52 -9.70
CA MET A 128 -2.44 7.01 -10.91
C MET A 128 -3.29 6.57 -12.12
N PRO A 129 -3.20 7.25 -13.28
CA PRO A 129 -3.91 6.85 -14.49
C PRO A 129 -3.63 5.38 -14.88
N SER A 130 -4.62 4.67 -15.40
CA SER A 130 -4.52 3.22 -15.65
C SER A 130 -3.36 2.81 -16.57
N ASP A 131 -3.11 3.57 -17.63
CA ASP A 131 -1.97 3.30 -18.53
C ASP A 131 -0.63 3.45 -17.81
N PHE A 132 -0.53 4.44 -16.92
CA PHE A 132 0.63 4.62 -16.05
C PHE A 132 0.79 3.43 -15.11
N CYS A 133 -0.30 3.00 -14.46
CA CYS A 133 -0.31 1.85 -13.56
C CYS A 133 0.22 0.60 -14.25
N PHE A 134 -0.32 0.26 -15.42
CA PHE A 134 0.12 -0.92 -16.16
C PHE A 134 1.59 -0.84 -16.60
N ASP A 135 2.03 0.28 -17.20
CA ASP A 135 3.43 0.45 -17.61
C ASP A 135 4.38 0.37 -16.39
N TRP A 136 4.04 1.06 -15.31
CA TRP A 136 4.85 1.06 -14.10
C TRP A 136 4.98 -0.34 -13.50
N TRP A 137 3.86 -1.05 -13.35
CA TRP A 137 3.85 -2.43 -12.86
C TRP A 137 4.65 -3.36 -13.78
N ARG A 138 4.32 -3.37 -15.08
CA ARG A 138 4.85 -4.31 -16.08
C ARG A 138 6.34 -4.09 -16.35
N ASN A 139 6.74 -2.82 -16.53
CA ASN A 139 8.05 -2.47 -17.10
C ASN A 139 9.03 -1.87 -16.08
N LYS A 140 8.56 -1.30 -14.97
CA LYS A 140 9.44 -0.70 -13.95
C LYS A 140 9.60 -1.57 -12.72
N VAL A 141 8.50 -2.12 -12.21
CA VAL A 141 8.51 -2.84 -10.93
C VAL A 141 8.82 -4.32 -11.09
N GLY A 142 8.40 -4.97 -12.17
CA GLY A 142 8.71 -6.39 -12.42
C GLY A 142 7.67 -7.15 -13.23
N GLY A 143 6.44 -6.65 -13.30
CA GLY A 143 5.34 -7.38 -13.93
C GLY A 143 5.15 -8.76 -13.30
N TRP A 144 5.12 -9.78 -14.14
CA TRP A 144 4.99 -11.18 -13.73
C TRP A 144 6.22 -11.73 -12.98
N ASP A 145 7.37 -11.04 -13.02
CA ASP A 145 8.57 -11.44 -12.26
C ASP A 145 8.55 -10.95 -10.80
N ILE A 146 7.47 -10.27 -10.38
CA ILE A 146 7.32 -9.86 -8.98
C ILE A 146 7.02 -11.09 -8.12
N SER A 147 7.91 -11.41 -7.19
CA SER A 147 7.74 -12.53 -6.26
C SER A 147 6.81 -12.21 -5.09
N TYR A 148 6.64 -10.93 -4.78
CA TYR A 148 5.74 -10.44 -3.73
C TYR A 148 5.37 -8.95 -3.95
N PRO A 149 4.11 -8.51 -3.73
CA PRO A 149 2.90 -9.32 -3.53
C PRO A 149 2.56 -10.18 -4.75
N HIS A 150 1.60 -11.11 -4.58
CA HIS A 150 1.21 -12.06 -5.62
C HIS A 150 0.18 -11.46 -6.61
N TYR A 151 0.39 -11.69 -7.89
CA TYR A 151 -0.45 -11.17 -8.98
C TYR A 151 -1.13 -12.28 -9.80
N ASP A 152 -1.07 -13.53 -9.34
CA ASP A 152 -1.58 -14.72 -10.04
C ASP A 152 -3.06 -14.60 -10.40
N TRP A 153 -3.86 -13.95 -9.54
CA TRP A 153 -5.28 -13.70 -9.82
C TRP A 153 -5.50 -12.92 -11.12
N TYR A 154 -4.54 -12.09 -11.55
CA TYR A 154 -4.68 -11.29 -12.77
C TYR A 154 -4.40 -12.08 -14.05
N GLU A 155 -3.85 -13.29 -13.98
CA GLU A 155 -3.65 -14.28 -15.05
C GLU A 155 -2.78 -13.86 -16.25
N ASN A 156 -3.06 -12.72 -16.89
CA ASN A 156 -2.40 -12.23 -18.09
C ASN A 156 -2.55 -10.70 -18.26
N ASP A 157 -1.80 -10.12 -19.19
CA ASP A 157 -1.75 -8.66 -19.39
C ASP A 157 -3.13 -8.08 -19.73
N ALA A 158 -3.95 -8.77 -20.53
CA ALA A 158 -5.27 -8.29 -20.92
C ALA A 158 -6.22 -8.18 -19.71
N ARG A 159 -6.23 -9.21 -18.85
CA ARG A 159 -7.00 -9.19 -17.61
C ARG A 159 -6.42 -8.20 -16.60
N MET A 160 -5.09 -8.08 -16.48
CA MET A 160 -4.44 -7.06 -15.64
C MET A 160 -4.90 -5.64 -16.01
N ILE A 161 -4.82 -5.27 -17.29
CA ILE A 161 -5.26 -3.95 -17.78
C ILE A 161 -6.74 -3.72 -17.47
N LYS A 162 -7.58 -4.72 -17.72
CA LYS A 162 -9.01 -4.63 -17.42
C LYS A 162 -9.27 -4.37 -15.93
N GLN A 163 -8.58 -5.08 -15.05
CA GLN A 163 -8.80 -4.96 -13.60
C GLN A 163 -8.22 -3.65 -13.05
N ILE A 164 -7.05 -3.20 -13.52
CA ILE A 164 -6.52 -1.86 -13.20
C ILE A 164 -7.56 -0.78 -13.52
N ASN A 165 -8.20 -0.85 -14.70
CA ASN A 165 -9.24 0.11 -15.09
C ASN A 165 -10.45 0.08 -14.14
N ILE A 166 -10.92 -1.11 -13.76
CA ILE A 166 -12.05 -1.25 -12.83
C ILE A 166 -11.68 -0.70 -11.45
N GLU A 167 -10.52 -1.07 -10.92
CA GLU A 167 -10.04 -0.61 -9.61
C GLU A 167 -9.90 0.91 -9.56
N ASN A 168 -9.27 1.50 -10.57
CA ASN A 168 -9.15 2.95 -10.69
C ASN A 168 -10.51 3.64 -10.81
N THR A 169 -11.42 3.11 -11.63
CA THR A 169 -12.78 3.67 -11.77
C THR A 169 -13.51 3.68 -10.42
N ASN A 170 -13.41 2.60 -9.64
CA ASN A 170 -14.04 2.53 -8.32
C ASN A 170 -13.40 3.51 -7.33
N ILE A 171 -12.07 3.68 -7.40
CA ILE A 171 -11.34 4.66 -6.57
C ILE A 171 -11.78 6.09 -6.91
N GLU A 172 -11.82 6.45 -8.20
CA GLU A 172 -12.25 7.78 -8.67
C GLU A 172 -13.70 8.09 -8.27
N ASN A 173 -14.59 7.10 -8.36
CA ASN A 173 -16.00 7.27 -7.97
C ASN A 173 -16.18 7.44 -6.46
N PHE A 174 -15.27 6.89 -5.64
CA PHE A 174 -15.42 6.87 -4.19
C PHE A 174 -14.68 8.00 -3.48
N PHE A 175 -13.57 8.52 -4.03
CA PHE A 175 -12.70 9.49 -3.36
C PHE A 175 -12.63 10.83 -4.08
N ASP A 176 -12.44 11.91 -3.29
CA ASP A 176 -11.87 13.15 -3.82
C ASP A 176 -10.34 13.01 -3.81
N LEU A 177 -9.75 12.90 -5.00
CA LEU A 177 -8.34 12.56 -5.20
C LEU A 177 -7.47 13.81 -5.25
N GLN A 178 -6.47 13.90 -4.38
CA GLN A 178 -5.61 15.08 -4.25
C GLN A 178 -4.13 14.68 -4.19
N GLN A 179 -3.23 15.52 -4.71
CA GLN A 179 -1.81 15.37 -4.41
C GLN A 179 -1.53 15.97 -3.04
N LEU A 180 -1.24 15.12 -2.07
CA LEU A 180 -1.02 15.51 -0.69
C LEU A 180 0.46 15.38 -0.33
N SER A 181 0.93 16.26 0.55
CA SER A 181 2.16 16.04 1.31
C SER A 181 1.96 14.91 2.32
N ILE A 182 3.06 14.32 2.80
CA ILE A 182 2.98 13.29 3.85
C ILE A 182 2.36 13.82 5.15
N TYR A 183 2.53 15.11 5.43
CA TYR A 183 1.97 15.77 6.61
C TYR A 183 0.44 15.88 6.54
N GLU A 184 -0.10 16.29 5.38
CA GLU A 184 -1.55 16.32 5.15
C GLU A 184 -2.15 14.90 5.17
N VAL A 185 -1.41 13.90 4.68
CA VAL A 185 -1.81 12.50 4.81
C VAL A 185 -1.88 12.08 6.28
N PHE A 186 -0.86 12.38 7.10
CA PHE A 186 -0.91 12.09 8.54
C PHE A 186 -2.09 12.77 9.22
N GLU A 187 -2.33 14.05 8.95
CA GLU A 187 -3.47 14.78 9.50
C GLU A 187 -4.82 14.10 9.14
N LYS A 188 -5.04 13.80 7.85
CA LYS A 188 -6.28 13.15 7.38
C LYS A 188 -6.47 11.74 7.94
N LEU A 189 -5.37 11.03 8.22
CA LEU A 189 -5.37 9.72 8.87
C LEU A 189 -5.50 9.80 10.40
N GLY A 190 -5.49 10.99 10.99
CA GLY A 190 -5.54 11.16 12.45
C GLY A 190 -4.24 10.77 13.16
N LEU A 191 -3.11 10.85 12.46
CA LEU A 191 -1.78 10.56 12.98
C LEU A 191 -1.03 11.86 13.32
N PRO A 192 -0.17 11.86 14.36
CA PRO A 192 0.67 13.01 14.63
C PRO A 192 1.70 13.19 13.50
N SER A 193 2.16 14.43 13.28
CA SER A 193 3.19 14.75 12.28
C SER A 193 4.60 14.34 12.74
N GLU A 194 4.77 13.05 13.03
CA GLU A 194 5.97 12.45 13.58
C GLU A 194 6.52 11.35 12.67
N PHE A 195 7.83 11.16 12.75
CA PHE A 195 8.56 10.15 12.01
C PHE A 195 9.44 9.39 13.00
N ARG A 196 9.58 8.07 12.80
CA ARG A 196 10.68 7.29 13.35
C ARG A 196 12.01 7.95 12.97
N SER A 197 13.04 7.75 13.79
CA SER A 197 14.36 8.31 13.49
C SER A 197 14.93 7.72 12.20
N GLU A 198 15.77 8.47 11.50
CA GLU A 198 16.43 7.96 10.29
C GLU A 198 17.25 6.69 10.57
N GLU A 199 17.92 6.65 11.72
CA GLU A 199 18.69 5.48 12.18
C GLU A 199 17.80 4.24 12.36
N GLU A 200 16.63 4.40 13.00
CA GLU A 200 15.67 3.31 13.16
C GLU A 200 15.18 2.82 11.79
N LEU A 201 14.80 3.75 10.91
CA LEU A 201 14.29 3.40 9.59
C LEU A 201 15.34 2.72 8.71
N ILE A 202 16.60 3.19 8.71
CA ILE A 202 17.70 2.57 7.97
C ILE A 202 18.04 1.19 8.54
N SER A 203 17.94 1.00 9.85
CA SER A 203 18.18 -0.32 10.48
C SER A 203 17.13 -1.35 10.05
N GLN A 204 15.92 -0.91 9.76
CA GLN A 204 14.82 -1.75 9.29
C GLN A 204 14.86 -1.93 7.78
N ASP A 205 15.30 -0.92 7.03
CA ASP A 205 15.13 -0.82 5.58
C ASP A 205 16.36 -0.21 4.91
N SER A 206 17.23 -1.09 4.42
CA SER A 206 18.46 -0.70 3.73
C SER A 206 18.20 0.10 2.45
N LYS A 207 17.02 -0.04 1.81
CA LYS A 207 16.66 0.77 0.65
C LYS A 207 16.57 2.25 1.02
N LEU A 208 16.08 2.56 2.22
CA LEU A 208 15.95 3.94 2.66
C LEU A 208 17.32 4.63 2.68
N LYS A 209 18.37 3.92 3.14
CA LYS A 209 19.74 4.44 3.14
C LYS A 209 20.19 4.94 1.77
N ASP A 210 19.85 4.22 0.71
CA ASP A 210 20.19 4.61 -0.66
C ASP A 210 19.31 5.76 -1.17
N LEU A 211 18.03 5.77 -0.82
CA LEU A 211 17.10 6.83 -1.20
C LEU A 211 17.45 8.18 -0.55
N THR A 212 17.91 8.15 0.70
CA THR A 212 18.20 9.33 1.54
C THR A 212 19.66 9.74 1.51
N LYS A 213 20.53 9.00 0.83
CA LYS A 213 21.95 9.35 0.69
C LYS A 213 22.12 10.81 0.24
N ASN A 214 22.72 11.63 1.11
CA ASN A 214 22.95 13.07 0.94
C ASN A 214 21.67 13.91 0.74
N LYS A 215 20.53 13.45 1.27
CA LYS A 215 19.23 14.13 1.20
C LYS A 215 18.56 14.11 2.56
N ASP A 216 17.72 15.10 2.82
CA ASP A 216 16.79 15.03 3.94
C ASP A 216 15.78 13.90 3.71
N TYR A 217 15.79 12.90 4.60
CA TYR A 217 14.91 11.74 4.48
C TYR A 217 13.43 12.12 4.52
N LYS A 218 13.04 13.14 5.30
CA LYS A 218 11.64 13.57 5.38
C LYS A 218 11.18 14.14 4.05
N LYS A 219 12.06 14.90 3.38
CA LYS A 219 11.81 15.41 2.02
C LYS A 219 11.73 14.27 0.99
N VAL A 220 12.49 13.19 1.15
CA VAL A 220 12.38 12.00 0.28
C VAL A 220 11.05 11.29 0.48
N LEU A 221 10.60 11.12 1.73
CA LEU A 221 9.31 10.52 2.06
C LEU A 221 8.15 11.37 1.53
N ASP A 222 8.20 12.68 1.76
CA ASP A 222 7.20 13.63 1.28
C ASP A 222 7.08 13.59 -0.26
N ASN A 223 8.21 13.67 -0.96
CA ASN A 223 8.23 13.53 -2.42
C ASN A 223 7.74 12.16 -2.90
N THR A 224 7.85 11.11 -2.09
CA THR A 224 7.32 9.79 -2.44
C THR A 224 5.80 9.79 -2.43
N VAL A 225 5.18 10.40 -1.41
CA VAL A 225 3.72 10.55 -1.29
C VAL A 225 3.18 11.50 -2.36
N HIS A 226 3.81 12.66 -2.54
CA HIS A 226 3.33 13.74 -3.43
C HIS A 226 3.30 13.35 -4.92
N ARG A 227 4.00 12.28 -5.30
CA ARG A 227 4.08 11.75 -6.67
C ARG A 227 2.85 11.00 -7.16
N SER A 228 1.85 10.83 -6.28
CA SER A 228 0.60 10.12 -6.54
C SER A 228 -0.57 10.93 -6.02
N PHE A 229 -1.75 10.72 -6.59
CA PHE A 229 -2.98 11.23 -5.99
C PHE A 229 -3.41 10.30 -4.86
N THR A 230 -3.92 10.87 -3.79
CA THR A 230 -4.36 10.16 -2.59
C THR A 230 -5.78 10.59 -2.25
N GLY A 231 -6.65 9.61 -2.01
CA GLY A 231 -7.99 9.81 -1.46
C GLY A 231 -8.06 9.24 -0.05
N ILE A 232 -8.66 9.97 0.89
CA ILE A 232 -8.81 9.53 2.29
C ILE A 232 -10.22 9.89 2.78
N LYS A 233 -10.91 8.94 3.42
CA LYS A 233 -12.16 9.14 4.17
C LYS A 233 -12.00 8.60 5.60
#